data_AF-A0A6B1BWR5-F1
#
_entry.id   AF-A0A6B1BWR5-F1
#
_cell.length_a   1.000
_cell.length_b   1.000
_cell.length_c   1.000
_cell.angle_alpha   90.00
_cell.angle_beta   90.00
_cell.angle_gamma   90.00
#
_symmetry.space_group_name_H-M   'P 1'
#
loop_
_entity.id
_entity.type
_entity.pdbx_description
1 polymer ?
#
loop_
_entity_poly.entity_id
_entity_poly.type
_entity_poly.pdbx_seq_one_letter_code
_entity_poly.pdbx_strand_id
1 'polypeptide(L)'
;MAERLPTETPFERMDPEQVSAQIFAVTRKGFDKGQVQAYLVSVGNQIKSGQQQIRDLREQVAQAEEEPEGESEFSSEGVKLLDSDVEASRRQTQTEAGEMATRARRLAEQLQTTVAELRSQQELSGAEELADLLEQAYEQAQAVAGLLQEARDQAEAEVEHGRDQGREIVEQAKALRLTVLRDMARRRQSARAQVERLRAGRDKLISILSEARSSIDQSIDSAKLSLAEAKLLADAAARRVEDEAQPTDLALLSELDDAERVGMIPEPDSTSETTTQPEPVEEREAIADPDVKESPEAQEGVTLLPSTDRDPMEAAAEHPALASADDSHDVDAIFARLRSQSDQPQEDRETAPDAAEAPAGKD
;
A
#
# COMPACT_ATOMS: atom_id res chain seq x y z
N MET A 1 16.28 94.04 7.44
CA MET A 1 15.17 93.05 7.39
C MET A 1 15.72 91.81 6.71
N ALA A 2 16.09 90.80 7.50
CA ALA A 2 16.48 89.49 6.99
C ALA A 2 15.32 88.54 7.31
N GLU A 3 14.73 87.97 6.26
CA GLU A 3 13.57 87.09 6.33
C GLU A 3 13.85 85.89 7.25
N ARG A 4 12.99 85.72 8.27
CA ARG A 4 12.96 84.52 9.07
C ARG A 4 12.54 83.36 8.17
N LEU A 5 13.50 82.48 7.85
CA LEU A 5 13.24 81.19 7.21
C LEU A 5 12.15 80.45 8.01
N PRO A 6 11.23 79.72 7.35
CA PRO A 6 10.20 78.96 8.05
C PRO A 6 10.85 77.94 8.98
N THR A 7 10.66 78.12 10.30
CA THR A 7 11.23 77.32 11.39
C THR A 7 10.60 75.93 11.55
N GLU A 8 9.88 75.45 10.55
CA GLU A 8 9.26 74.12 10.59
C GLU A 8 10.14 73.12 9.86
N THR A 9 10.77 72.24 10.63
CA THR A 9 11.46 71.08 10.04
C THR A 9 10.41 70.05 9.59
N PRO A 10 10.67 69.25 8.54
CA PRO A 10 9.72 68.26 8.04
C PRO A 10 9.27 67.23 9.10
N PHE A 11 10.07 67.04 10.16
CA PHE A 11 9.76 66.18 11.29
C PHE A 11 8.69 66.74 12.24
N GLU A 12 8.44 68.06 12.25
CA GLU A 12 7.36 68.68 13.04
C GLU A 12 5.97 68.51 12.39
N ARG A 13 5.91 68.23 11.08
CA ARG A 13 4.64 68.05 10.34
C ARG A 13 4.08 66.63 10.39
N MET A 14 4.86 65.67 10.87
CA MET A 14 4.47 64.27 10.98
C MET A 14 4.11 63.93 12.42
N ASP A 15 2.88 63.48 12.62
CA ASP A 15 2.42 62.99 13.92
C ASP A 15 2.96 61.56 14.14
N PRO A 16 3.83 61.33 15.15
CA PRO A 16 4.46 60.03 15.37
C PRO A 16 3.45 58.92 15.65
N GLU A 17 2.29 59.24 16.23
CA GLU A 17 1.24 58.25 16.50
C GLU A 17 0.55 57.80 15.20
N GLN A 18 0.35 58.71 14.24
CA GLN A 18 -0.25 58.40 12.93
C GLN A 18 0.65 57.48 12.08
N VAL A 19 1.96 57.65 12.14
CA VAL A 19 2.92 56.79 11.42
C VAL A 19 2.88 55.35 11.94
N SER A 20 2.74 55.18 13.26
CA SER A 20 2.65 53.86 13.89
C SER A 20 1.31 53.15 13.62
N ALA A 21 0.22 53.92 13.44
CA ALA A 21 -1.13 53.42 13.23
C ALA A 21 -1.52 53.27 11.74
N GLN A 22 -0.59 53.53 10.81
CA GLN A 22 -0.87 53.55 9.38
C GLN A 22 -1.17 52.14 8.83
N ILE A 23 -2.29 52.00 8.12
CA ILE A 23 -2.73 50.74 7.49
C ILE A 23 -2.45 50.78 5.98
N PHE A 24 -1.88 49.69 5.46
CA PHE A 24 -1.59 49.52 4.03
C PHE A 24 -2.46 48.43 3.39
N ALA A 25 -2.78 48.59 2.11
CA ALA A 25 -3.51 47.58 1.34
C ALA A 25 -2.64 46.32 1.11
N VAL A 26 -3.26 45.14 1.20
CA VAL A 26 -2.56 43.85 1.08
C VAL A 26 -2.53 43.40 -0.38
N THR A 27 -1.34 43.10 -0.91
CA THR A 27 -1.13 42.58 -2.26
C THR A 27 -0.69 41.11 -2.23
N ARG A 28 -0.84 40.39 -3.35
CA ARG A 28 -0.57 38.94 -3.47
C ARG A 28 0.91 38.55 -3.20
N LYS A 29 1.82 39.52 -3.25
CA LYS A 29 3.24 39.37 -2.92
C LYS A 29 3.70 40.68 -2.28
N GLY A 30 4.07 40.63 -1.01
CA GLY A 30 4.38 41.81 -0.21
C GLY A 30 5.19 41.46 1.05
N PHE A 31 5.52 42.48 1.82
CA PHE A 31 6.25 42.35 3.08
C PHE A 31 5.38 41.74 4.17
N ASP A 32 6.01 41.08 5.14
CA ASP A 32 5.32 40.55 6.31
C ASP A 32 4.73 41.70 7.15
N LYS A 33 3.45 41.58 7.49
CA LYS A 33 2.69 42.59 8.24
C LYS A 33 3.28 42.81 9.63
N GLY A 34 3.72 41.73 10.28
CA GLY A 34 4.33 41.81 11.61
C GLY A 34 5.63 42.60 11.58
N GLN A 35 6.50 42.30 10.62
CA GLN A 35 7.76 43.01 10.43
C GLN A 35 7.56 44.49 10.04
N VAL A 36 6.60 44.80 9.17
CA VAL A 36 6.28 46.19 8.78
C VAL A 36 5.73 46.98 9.96
N GLN A 37 4.85 46.40 10.77
CA GLN A 37 4.30 47.08 11.95
C GLN A 37 5.37 47.32 13.02
N ALA A 38 6.25 46.35 13.27
CA ALA A 38 7.39 46.53 14.18
C ALA A 38 8.33 47.65 13.70
N TYR A 39 8.57 47.74 12.39
CA TYR A 39 9.36 48.81 11.80
C TYR A 39 8.68 50.18 11.93
N LEU A 40 7.38 50.29 11.67
CA LEU A 40 6.63 51.56 11.82
C LEU A 40 6.61 52.05 13.27
N VAL A 41 6.50 51.14 14.25
CA VAL A 41 6.63 51.49 15.68
C VAL A 41 8.04 52.01 15.99
N SER A 42 9.08 51.38 15.44
CA SER A 42 10.46 51.87 15.60
C SER A 42 10.66 53.26 15.00
N VAL A 43 10.13 53.49 13.79
CA VAL A 43 10.19 54.81 13.11
C VAL A 43 9.42 55.87 13.90
N GLY A 44 8.22 55.55 14.41
CA GLY A 44 7.46 56.46 15.27
C GLY A 44 8.22 56.86 16.54
N ASN A 45 8.91 55.92 17.17
CA ASN A 45 9.76 56.19 18.34
C ASN A 45 10.99 57.06 17.99
N GLN A 46 11.60 56.85 16.83
CA GLN A 46 12.73 57.69 16.37
C GLN A 46 12.29 59.13 16.10
N ILE A 47 11.14 59.33 15.45
CA ILE A 47 10.58 60.67 15.22
C ILE A 47 10.30 61.38 16.55
N LYS A 48 9.71 60.67 17.52
CA LYS A 48 9.45 61.21 18.87
C LYS A 48 10.73 61.61 19.60
N SER A 49 11.77 60.78 19.53
CA SER A 49 13.07 61.08 20.14
C SER A 49 13.73 62.30 19.48
N GLY A 50 13.66 62.43 18.16
CA GLY A 50 14.19 63.59 17.43
C GLY A 50 13.45 64.90 17.79
N GLN A 51 12.12 64.86 17.89
CA GLN A 51 11.33 66.02 18.32
C GLN A 51 11.68 66.46 19.75
N GLN A 52 11.94 65.53 20.67
CA GLN A 52 12.34 65.85 22.04
C GLN A 52 13.71 66.52 22.09
N GLN A 53 14.71 65.98 21.37
CA GLN A 53 16.05 66.58 21.29
C GLN A 53 16.02 68.00 20.72
N ILE A 54 15.20 68.25 19.70
CA ILE A 54 15.04 69.60 19.13
C ILE A 54 14.45 70.56 20.17
N ARG A 55 13.51 70.09 21.01
CA ARG A 55 12.95 70.89 22.11
C ARG A 55 14.02 71.20 23.16
N ASP A 56 14.75 70.18 23.60
CA ASP A 56 15.79 70.32 24.63
C ASP A 56 16.92 71.28 24.17
N LEU A 57 17.33 71.20 22.89
CA LEU A 57 18.31 72.11 22.28
C LEU A 57 17.80 73.55 22.24
N ARG A 58 16.51 73.76 21.94
CA ARG A 58 15.90 75.11 21.95
C ARG A 58 15.86 75.70 23.36
N GLU A 59 15.58 74.87 24.37
CA GLU A 59 15.60 75.30 25.78
C GLU A 59 17.02 75.66 26.24
N GLN A 60 18.04 74.91 25.81
CA GLN A 60 19.44 75.24 26.10
C GLN A 60 19.88 76.57 25.46
N VAL A 61 19.45 76.84 24.23
CA VAL A 61 19.72 78.13 23.58
C VAL A 61 19.03 79.29 24.31
N ALA A 62 17.78 79.09 24.72
CA ALA A 62 17.05 80.11 25.50
C ALA A 62 17.71 80.40 26.86
N GLN A 63 18.19 79.35 27.56
CA GLN A 63 18.92 79.51 28.82
C GLN A 63 20.28 80.20 28.65
N ALA A 64 20.98 79.93 27.56
CA ALA A 64 22.25 80.59 27.26
C ALA A 64 22.09 82.07 26.87
N GLU A 65 20.93 82.45 26.31
CA GLU A 65 20.59 83.84 25.99
C GLU A 65 20.10 84.64 27.22
N GLU A 66 19.67 83.97 28.30
CA GLU A 66 19.18 84.59 29.54
C GLU A 66 20.25 84.90 30.60
N GLU A 67 21.51 84.48 30.42
CA GLU A 67 22.63 84.82 31.31
C GLU A 67 23.18 86.24 30.97
N PRO A 68 22.97 87.27 31.82
CA PRO A 68 23.46 88.61 31.56
C PRO A 68 24.98 88.70 31.78
N GLU A 69 25.69 89.28 30.80
CA GLU A 69 27.11 89.62 30.88
C GLU A 69 27.40 90.50 32.11
N GLY A 70 28.06 89.90 33.11
CA GLY A 70 28.56 90.61 34.29
C GLY A 70 29.89 91.31 33.99
N GLU A 71 29.83 92.57 33.57
CA GLU A 71 31.00 93.46 33.53
C GLU A 71 31.42 93.84 34.97
N SER A 72 32.64 93.49 35.35
CA SER A 72 33.22 93.86 36.66
C SER A 72 34.32 94.90 36.46
N GLU A 73 34.03 96.14 36.84
CA GLU A 73 34.99 97.24 36.89
C GLU A 73 35.96 97.05 38.08
N PHE A 74 37.25 96.80 37.81
CA PHE A 74 38.29 96.81 38.84
C PHE A 74 39.30 97.96 38.61
N SER A 75 39.48 98.75 39.68
CA SER A 75 40.34 99.93 39.79
C SER A 75 41.83 99.63 39.52
N SER A 76 42.43 100.41 38.61
CA SER A 76 43.70 100.17 37.90
C SER A 76 45.00 100.21 38.72
N GLU A 77 44.94 100.29 40.06
CA GLU A 77 46.12 100.42 40.93
C GLU A 77 46.24 99.31 41.99
N GLY A 78 45.14 98.66 42.37
CA GLY A 78 45.18 97.31 42.96
C GLY A 78 45.50 96.24 41.90
N VAL A 79 45.15 96.53 40.65
CA VAL A 79 45.41 95.69 39.46
C VAL A 79 46.89 95.45 39.22
N LYS A 80 47.81 96.35 39.59
CA LYS A 80 49.24 96.19 39.26
C LYS A 80 50.02 95.26 40.22
N LEU A 81 49.66 95.27 41.50
CA LEU A 81 50.26 94.37 42.51
C LEU A 81 49.56 93.00 42.51
N LEU A 82 48.23 92.98 42.30
CA LEU A 82 47.56 91.74 41.93
C LEU A 82 48.08 91.24 40.58
N ASP A 83 48.35 92.07 39.58
CA ASP A 83 48.90 91.63 38.28
C ASP A 83 50.21 90.89 38.48
N SER A 84 51.13 91.37 39.31
CA SER A 84 52.42 90.67 39.48
C SER A 84 52.27 89.31 40.17
N ASP A 85 51.41 89.21 41.20
CA ASP A 85 51.16 87.95 41.91
C ASP A 85 50.23 87.00 41.11
N VAL A 86 49.26 87.55 40.37
CA VAL A 86 48.37 86.86 39.43
C VAL A 86 49.15 86.40 38.21
N GLU A 87 50.12 87.18 37.71
CA GLU A 87 51.04 86.77 36.64
C GLU A 87 52.00 85.67 37.11
N ALA A 88 52.51 85.75 38.35
CA ALA A 88 53.36 84.70 38.92
C ALA A 88 52.56 83.40 39.12
N SER A 89 51.36 83.47 39.67
CA SER A 89 50.41 82.35 39.79
C SER A 89 49.96 81.83 38.42
N ARG A 90 49.75 82.71 37.43
CA ARG A 90 49.45 82.34 36.04
C ARG A 90 50.64 81.62 35.40
N ARG A 91 51.87 82.06 35.62
CA ARG A 91 53.08 81.38 35.13
C ARG A 91 53.24 80.01 35.80
N GLN A 92 53.03 79.92 37.11
CA GLN A 92 53.10 78.66 37.85
C GLN A 92 52.00 77.68 37.40
N THR A 93 50.75 78.13 37.31
CA THR A 93 49.65 77.31 36.78
C THR A 93 49.82 76.99 35.30
N GLN A 94 50.45 77.85 34.49
CA GLN A 94 50.84 77.53 33.11
C GLN A 94 51.93 76.45 33.06
N THR A 95 52.93 76.49 33.94
CA THR A 95 53.96 75.44 34.00
C THR A 95 53.39 74.12 34.50
N GLU A 96 52.56 74.14 35.55
CA GLU A 96 51.88 72.95 36.07
C GLU A 96 50.86 72.39 35.06
N ALA A 97 50.12 73.25 34.36
CA ALA A 97 49.24 72.86 33.27
C ALA A 97 50.02 72.31 32.06
N GLY A 98 51.20 72.85 31.74
CA GLY A 98 52.08 72.33 30.70
C GLY A 98 52.67 70.96 31.05
N GLU A 99 53.05 70.75 32.31
CA GLU A 99 53.48 69.45 32.82
C GLU A 99 52.33 68.44 32.88
N MET A 100 51.12 68.87 33.25
CA MET A 100 49.94 68.02 33.18
C MET A 100 49.57 67.71 31.73
N ALA A 101 49.70 68.65 30.80
CA ALA A 101 49.46 68.42 29.38
C ALA A 101 50.48 67.46 28.76
N THR A 102 51.76 67.57 29.12
CA THR A 102 52.79 66.62 28.66
C THR A 102 52.62 65.24 29.29
N ARG A 103 52.24 65.16 30.58
CA ARG A 103 51.85 63.90 31.23
C ARG A 103 50.62 63.28 30.59
N ALA A 104 49.56 64.07 30.35
CA ALA A 104 48.35 63.62 29.67
C ALA A 104 48.65 63.15 28.25
N ARG A 105 49.55 63.83 27.52
CA ARG A 105 49.98 63.41 26.18
C ARG A 105 50.73 62.08 26.21
N ARG A 106 51.65 61.86 27.16
CA ARG A 106 52.34 60.57 27.32
C ARG A 106 51.37 59.45 27.69
N LEU A 107 50.41 59.72 28.59
CA LEU A 107 49.36 58.75 28.93
C LEU A 107 48.48 58.44 27.73
N ALA A 108 48.11 59.44 26.92
CA ALA A 108 47.35 59.25 25.70
C ALA A 108 48.13 58.42 24.66
N GLU A 109 49.43 58.67 24.49
CA GLU A 109 50.31 57.86 23.63
C GLU A 109 50.40 56.42 24.13
N GLN A 110 50.55 56.20 25.44
CA GLN A 110 50.53 54.88 26.05
C GLN A 110 49.20 54.15 25.83
N LEU A 111 48.08 54.84 26.04
CA LEU A 111 46.75 54.28 25.76
C LEU A 111 46.55 53.95 24.28
N GLN A 112 47.07 54.77 23.36
CA GLN A 112 47.02 54.46 21.93
C GLN A 112 47.82 53.20 21.61
N THR A 113 49.01 53.02 22.20
CA THR A 113 49.81 51.79 21.99
C THR A 113 49.13 50.56 22.57
N THR A 114 48.58 50.63 23.78
CA THR A 114 47.89 49.47 24.38
C THR A 114 46.60 49.12 23.64
N VAL A 115 45.86 50.12 23.16
CA VAL A 115 44.67 49.90 22.32
C VAL A 115 45.06 49.29 20.97
N ALA A 116 46.18 49.72 20.36
CA ALA A 116 46.67 49.12 19.12
C ALA A 116 47.10 47.66 19.30
N GLU A 117 47.80 47.34 20.40
CA GLU A 117 48.18 45.98 20.77
C GLU A 117 46.94 45.09 21.01
N LEU A 118 45.97 45.57 21.80
CA LEU A 118 44.72 44.85 22.04
C LEU A 118 43.94 44.58 20.76
N ARG A 119 43.86 45.56 19.85
CA ARG A 119 43.22 45.37 18.53
C ARG A 119 43.93 44.30 17.71
N SER A 120 45.26 44.35 17.63
CA SER A 120 46.03 43.34 16.89
C SER A 120 45.85 41.93 17.46
N GLN A 121 45.78 41.80 18.79
CA GLN A 121 45.51 40.52 19.45
C GLN A 121 44.10 40.01 19.15
N GLN A 122 43.09 40.89 19.18
CA GLN A 122 41.71 40.53 18.83
C GLN A 122 41.55 40.13 17.37
N GLU A 123 42.27 40.78 16.44
CA GLU A 123 42.26 40.41 15.03
C GLU A 123 42.91 39.04 14.80
N LEU A 124 44.02 38.75 15.48
CA LEU A 124 44.68 37.44 15.41
C LEU A 124 43.81 36.34 16.01
N SER A 125 43.27 36.52 17.21
CA SER A 125 42.40 35.53 17.85
C SER A 125 41.10 35.32 17.06
N GLY A 126 40.51 36.41 16.53
CA GLY A 126 39.34 36.31 15.66
C GLY A 126 39.64 35.60 14.35
N ALA A 127 40.83 35.78 13.77
CA ALA A 127 41.24 35.07 12.55
C ALA A 127 41.46 33.56 12.80
N GLU A 128 42.06 33.19 13.95
CA GLU A 128 42.24 31.80 14.36
C GLU A 128 40.89 31.10 14.59
N GLU A 129 39.99 31.71 15.37
CA GLU A 129 38.64 31.19 15.61
C GLU A 129 37.83 31.01 14.31
N LEU A 130 37.97 31.94 13.36
CA LEU A 130 37.35 31.82 12.04
C LEU A 130 37.96 30.70 11.20
N ALA A 131 39.28 30.51 11.27
CA ALA A 131 39.95 29.41 10.57
C ALA A 131 39.48 28.05 11.11
N ASP A 132 39.42 27.89 12.43
CA ASP A 132 38.93 26.68 13.09
C ASP A 132 37.46 26.40 12.74
N LEU A 133 36.62 27.44 12.72
CA LEU A 133 35.21 27.30 12.33
C LEU A 133 35.07 26.87 10.86
N LEU A 134 35.90 27.40 9.97
CA LEU A 134 35.89 27.02 8.55
C LEU A 134 36.38 25.58 8.35
N GLU A 135 37.39 25.14 9.08
CA GLU A 135 37.88 23.75 9.06
C GLU A 135 36.78 22.79 9.53
N GLN A 136 36.14 23.08 10.66
CA GLN A 136 35.01 22.28 11.17
C GLN A 136 33.83 22.26 10.20
N ALA A 137 33.50 23.41 9.59
CA ALA A 137 32.44 23.47 8.57
C ALA A 137 32.80 22.64 7.33
N TYR A 138 34.07 22.60 6.94
CA TYR A 138 34.54 21.77 5.84
C TYR A 138 34.48 20.28 6.15
N GLU A 139 34.92 19.86 7.33
CA GLU A 139 34.82 18.47 7.79
C GLU A 139 33.36 18.00 7.86
N GLN A 140 32.47 18.82 8.41
CA GLN A 140 31.04 18.54 8.45
C GLN A 140 30.44 18.45 7.03
N ALA A 141 30.83 19.34 6.13
CA ALA A 141 30.39 19.29 4.74
C ALA A 141 30.86 18.01 4.04
N GLN A 142 32.09 17.56 4.29
CA GLN A 142 32.59 16.28 3.77
C GLN A 142 31.86 15.08 4.36
N ALA A 143 31.59 15.07 5.67
CA ALA A 143 30.84 14.00 6.32
C ALA A 143 29.41 13.90 5.74
N VAL A 144 28.72 15.03 5.58
CA VAL A 144 27.39 15.06 4.96
C VAL A 144 27.46 14.61 3.50
N ALA A 145 28.47 15.02 2.74
CA ALA A 145 28.65 14.57 1.36
C ALA A 145 28.87 13.05 1.27
N GLY A 146 29.65 12.47 2.18
CA GLY A 146 29.86 11.03 2.29
C GLY A 146 28.57 10.28 2.59
N LEU A 147 27.81 10.72 3.59
CA LEU A 147 26.51 10.12 3.93
C LEU A 147 25.51 10.21 2.77
N LEU A 148 25.48 11.32 2.04
CA LEU A 148 24.63 11.47 0.87
C LEU A 148 25.05 10.55 -0.26
N GLN A 149 26.34 10.29 -0.43
CA GLN A 149 26.84 9.36 -1.44
C GLN A 149 26.50 7.92 -1.06
N GLU A 150 26.73 7.51 0.18
CA GLU A 150 26.34 6.19 0.67
C GLU A 150 24.82 5.96 0.55
N ALA A 151 24.01 6.97 0.90
CA ALA A 151 22.57 6.89 0.74
C ALA A 151 22.15 6.77 -0.73
N ARG A 152 22.86 7.41 -1.66
CA ARG A 152 22.63 7.26 -3.11
C ARG A 152 23.01 5.86 -3.57
N ASP A 153 24.18 5.36 -3.19
CA ASP A 153 24.67 4.04 -3.57
C ASP A 153 23.72 2.94 -3.03
N GLN A 154 23.22 3.08 -1.81
CA GLN A 154 22.21 2.19 -1.23
C GLN A 154 20.89 2.26 -1.99
N ALA A 155 20.39 3.46 -2.30
CA ALA A 155 19.16 3.62 -3.08
C ALA A 155 19.30 3.02 -4.49
N GLU A 156 20.45 3.19 -5.15
CA GLU A 156 20.73 2.58 -6.45
C GLU A 156 20.78 1.05 -6.36
N ALA A 157 21.43 0.51 -5.33
CA ALA A 157 21.48 -0.93 -5.07
C ALA A 157 20.09 -1.53 -4.80
N GLU A 158 19.23 -0.86 -4.02
CA GLU A 158 17.86 -1.28 -3.78
C GLU A 158 17.02 -1.26 -5.05
N VAL A 159 17.18 -0.22 -5.89
CA VAL A 159 16.49 -0.12 -7.17
C VAL A 159 16.97 -1.22 -8.14
N GLU A 160 18.27 -1.52 -8.18
CA GLU A 160 18.80 -2.62 -8.99
C GLU A 160 18.29 -3.98 -8.49
N HIS A 161 18.28 -4.19 -7.17
CA HIS A 161 17.71 -5.39 -6.57
C HIS A 161 16.23 -5.57 -6.92
N GLY A 162 15.43 -4.50 -6.83
CA GLY A 162 14.02 -4.51 -7.23
C GLY A 162 13.83 -4.80 -8.72
N ARG A 163 14.72 -4.30 -9.59
CA ARG A 163 14.71 -4.61 -11.03
C ARG A 163 15.03 -6.08 -11.29
N ASP A 164 16.00 -6.65 -10.60
CA ASP A 164 16.39 -8.05 -10.76
C ASP A 164 15.32 -9.00 -10.25
N GLN A 165 14.71 -8.71 -9.10
CA GLN A 165 13.52 -9.42 -8.64
C GLN A 165 12.38 -9.33 -9.66
N GLY A 166 12.12 -8.14 -10.21
CA GLY A 166 11.12 -7.95 -11.26
C GLY A 166 11.40 -8.79 -12.51
N ARG A 167 12.66 -8.87 -12.94
CA ARG A 167 13.09 -9.73 -14.06
C ARG A 167 12.87 -11.20 -13.75
N GLU A 168 13.22 -11.63 -12.54
CA GLU A 168 13.04 -13.02 -12.10
C GLU A 168 11.56 -13.42 -12.09
N ILE A 169 10.69 -12.59 -11.51
CA ILE A 169 9.24 -12.83 -11.49
C ILE A 169 8.68 -12.95 -12.91
N VAL A 170 9.14 -12.09 -13.83
CA VAL A 170 8.71 -12.15 -15.24
C VAL A 170 9.18 -13.44 -15.91
N GLU A 171 10.42 -13.88 -15.67
CA GLU A 171 10.91 -15.16 -16.22
C GLU A 171 10.17 -16.37 -15.62
N GLN A 172 9.89 -16.36 -14.32
CA GLN A 172 9.07 -17.37 -13.65
C GLN A 172 7.65 -17.41 -14.25
N ALA A 173 7.02 -16.26 -14.45
CA ALA A 173 5.69 -16.15 -15.06
C ALA A 173 5.68 -16.67 -16.51
N LYS A 174 6.72 -16.36 -17.31
CA LYS A 174 6.87 -16.93 -18.66
C LYS A 174 7.03 -18.44 -18.62
N ALA A 175 7.85 -18.98 -17.72
CA ALA A 175 8.06 -20.42 -17.55
C ALA A 175 6.76 -21.14 -17.15
N LEU A 176 6.01 -20.57 -16.21
CA LEU A 176 4.69 -21.08 -15.81
C LEU A 176 3.72 -21.06 -16.99
N ARG A 177 3.65 -19.94 -17.73
CA ARG A 177 2.80 -19.82 -18.93
C ARG A 177 3.16 -20.88 -19.97
N LEU A 178 4.45 -21.10 -20.25
CA LEU A 178 4.90 -22.14 -21.18
C LEU A 178 4.48 -23.53 -20.71
N THR A 179 4.55 -23.79 -19.40
CA THR A 179 4.12 -25.06 -18.81
C THR A 179 2.62 -25.29 -19.00
N VAL A 180 1.80 -24.29 -18.68
CA VAL A 180 0.34 -24.34 -18.90
C VAL A 180 0.01 -24.53 -20.38
N LEU A 181 0.67 -23.79 -21.28
CA LEU A 181 0.45 -23.94 -22.73
C LEU A 181 0.83 -25.34 -23.24
N ARG A 182 1.92 -25.93 -22.74
CA ARG A 182 2.30 -27.31 -23.07
C ARG A 182 1.26 -28.30 -22.55
N ASP A 183 0.78 -28.14 -21.31
CA ASP A 183 -0.25 -29.01 -20.76
C ASP A 183 -1.56 -28.90 -21.56
N MET A 184 -2.00 -27.68 -21.89
CA MET A 184 -3.17 -27.45 -22.73
C MET A 184 -3.02 -28.07 -24.14
N ALA A 185 -1.83 -28.00 -24.74
CA ALA A 185 -1.54 -28.65 -26.01
C ALA A 185 -1.64 -30.18 -25.89
N ARG A 186 -1.10 -30.78 -24.82
CA ARG A 186 -1.20 -32.22 -24.53
C ARG A 186 -2.66 -32.64 -24.33
N ARG A 187 -3.43 -31.90 -23.54
CA ARG A 187 -4.87 -32.16 -23.34
C ARG A 187 -5.64 -32.08 -24.66
N ARG A 188 -5.37 -31.06 -25.48
CA ARG A 188 -5.98 -30.91 -26.81
C ARG A 188 -5.64 -32.09 -27.73
N GLN A 189 -4.40 -32.54 -27.73
CA GLN A 189 -3.99 -33.70 -28.52
C GLN A 189 -4.68 -34.98 -28.06
N SER A 190 -4.75 -35.23 -26.75
CA SER A 190 -5.48 -36.37 -26.19
C SER A 190 -6.96 -36.33 -26.55
N ALA A 191 -7.61 -35.17 -26.40
CA ALA A 191 -9.01 -34.98 -26.79
C ALA A 191 -9.23 -35.25 -28.29
N ARG A 192 -8.34 -34.76 -29.16
CA ARG A 192 -8.42 -35.05 -30.61
C ARG A 192 -8.29 -36.53 -30.91
N ALA A 193 -7.33 -37.22 -30.28
CA ALA A 193 -7.17 -38.67 -30.43
C ALA A 193 -8.41 -39.44 -29.97
N GLN A 194 -9.06 -39.02 -28.88
CA GLN A 194 -10.33 -39.61 -28.42
C GLN A 194 -11.45 -39.39 -29.44
N VAL A 195 -11.58 -38.18 -29.99
CA VAL A 195 -12.57 -37.87 -31.04
C VAL A 195 -12.32 -38.73 -32.30
N GLU A 196 -11.07 -38.91 -32.71
CA GLU A 196 -10.73 -39.78 -33.85
C GLU A 196 -11.06 -41.25 -33.58
N ARG A 197 -10.77 -41.76 -32.37
CA ARG A 197 -11.19 -43.12 -31.97
C ARG A 197 -12.71 -43.28 -31.98
N LEU A 198 -13.45 -42.30 -31.47
CA LEU A 198 -14.92 -42.32 -31.49
C LEU A 198 -15.46 -42.29 -32.91
N ARG A 199 -14.85 -41.50 -33.81
CA ARG A 199 -15.21 -41.48 -35.23
C ARG A 199 -14.95 -42.83 -35.89
N ALA A 200 -13.76 -43.41 -35.68
CA ALA A 200 -13.43 -44.74 -36.20
C ALA A 200 -14.38 -45.82 -35.66
N GLY A 201 -14.73 -45.76 -34.36
CA GLY A 201 -15.70 -46.65 -33.74
C GLY A 201 -17.10 -46.51 -34.35
N ARG A 202 -17.58 -45.27 -34.53
CA ARG A 202 -18.85 -44.99 -35.22
C ARG A 202 -18.85 -45.55 -36.65
N ASP A 203 -17.79 -45.30 -37.41
CA ASP A 203 -17.71 -45.75 -38.80
C ASP A 203 -17.67 -47.29 -38.87
N LYS A 204 -17.01 -47.95 -37.91
CA LYS A 204 -17.06 -49.42 -37.78
C LYS A 204 -18.45 -49.93 -37.41
N LEU A 205 -19.17 -49.27 -36.50
CA LEU A 205 -20.56 -49.62 -36.16
C LEU A 205 -21.49 -49.48 -37.37
N ILE A 206 -21.33 -48.43 -38.17
CA ILE A 206 -22.09 -48.24 -39.41
C ILE A 206 -21.79 -49.39 -40.39
N SER A 207 -20.52 -49.78 -40.55
CA SER A 207 -20.13 -50.94 -41.37
C SER A 207 -20.82 -52.23 -40.90
N ILE A 208 -20.70 -52.55 -39.60
CA ILE A 208 -21.31 -53.76 -39.02
C ILE A 208 -22.84 -53.75 -39.21
N LEU A 209 -23.50 -52.62 -38.96
CA LEU A 209 -24.94 -52.51 -39.14
C LEU A 209 -25.35 -52.69 -40.61
N SER A 210 -24.55 -52.15 -41.55
CA SER A 210 -24.79 -52.33 -42.97
C SER A 210 -24.61 -53.79 -43.42
N GLU A 211 -23.59 -54.48 -42.88
CA GLU A 211 -23.34 -55.91 -43.11
C GLU A 211 -24.48 -56.77 -42.53
N ALA A 212 -24.90 -56.50 -41.28
CA ALA A 212 -26.02 -57.19 -40.64
C ALA A 212 -27.33 -57.00 -41.41
N ARG A 213 -27.61 -55.78 -41.87
CA ARG A 213 -28.78 -55.52 -42.72
C ARG A 213 -28.72 -56.32 -44.02
N SER A 214 -27.58 -56.30 -44.72
CA SER A 214 -27.42 -57.09 -45.94
C SER A 214 -27.56 -58.60 -45.69
N SER A 215 -27.08 -59.11 -44.56
CA SER A 215 -27.22 -60.52 -44.18
C SER A 215 -28.67 -60.90 -43.87
N ILE A 216 -29.42 -60.01 -43.21
CA ILE A 216 -30.86 -60.19 -42.97
C ILE A 216 -31.62 -60.18 -44.30
N ASP A 217 -31.35 -59.22 -45.18
CA ASP A 217 -32.01 -59.12 -46.49
C ASP A 217 -31.75 -60.41 -47.31
N GLN A 218 -30.50 -60.92 -47.33
CA GLN A 218 -30.15 -62.20 -47.96
C GLN A 218 -30.88 -63.39 -47.32
N SER A 219 -30.98 -63.43 -45.99
CA SER A 219 -31.69 -64.50 -45.28
C SER A 219 -33.18 -64.49 -45.60
N ILE A 220 -33.81 -63.30 -45.65
CA ILE A 220 -35.21 -63.11 -46.04
C ILE A 220 -35.44 -63.60 -47.48
N ASP A 221 -34.56 -63.24 -48.42
CA ASP A 221 -34.70 -63.67 -49.81
C ASP A 221 -34.50 -65.18 -49.97
N SER A 222 -33.56 -65.78 -49.21
CA SER A 222 -33.41 -67.24 -49.16
C SER A 222 -34.66 -67.94 -48.60
N ALA A 223 -35.29 -67.37 -47.56
CA ALA A 223 -36.50 -67.91 -46.95
C ALA A 223 -37.70 -67.80 -47.89
N LYS A 224 -37.83 -66.69 -48.66
CA LYS A 224 -38.86 -66.56 -49.71
C LYS A 224 -38.69 -67.63 -50.79
N LEU A 225 -37.46 -67.89 -51.22
CA LEU A 225 -37.16 -68.92 -52.21
C LEU A 225 -37.51 -70.32 -51.67
N SER A 226 -37.09 -70.64 -50.45
CA SER A 226 -37.43 -71.91 -49.78
C SER A 226 -38.92 -72.07 -49.57
N LEU A 227 -39.65 -71.01 -49.22
CA LEU A 227 -41.11 -71.02 -49.12
C LEU A 227 -41.77 -71.36 -50.46
N ALA A 228 -41.28 -70.78 -51.57
CA ALA A 228 -41.80 -71.07 -52.91
C ALA A 228 -41.53 -72.53 -53.32
N GLU A 229 -40.35 -73.05 -53.02
CA GLU A 229 -40.00 -74.46 -53.24
C GLU A 229 -40.86 -75.40 -52.38
N ALA A 230 -41.02 -75.11 -51.09
CA ALA A 230 -41.86 -75.88 -50.18
C ALA A 230 -43.33 -75.89 -50.64
N LYS A 231 -43.85 -74.78 -51.17
CA LYS A 231 -45.19 -74.72 -51.76
C LYS A 231 -45.31 -75.62 -52.99
N LEU A 232 -44.34 -75.59 -53.90
CA LEU A 232 -44.35 -76.46 -55.07
C LEU A 232 -44.31 -77.95 -54.66
N LEU A 233 -43.46 -78.30 -53.70
CA LEU A 233 -43.39 -79.66 -53.16
C LEU A 233 -44.68 -80.07 -52.46
N ALA A 234 -45.28 -79.17 -51.68
CA ALA A 234 -46.58 -79.39 -51.03
C ALA A 234 -47.71 -79.57 -52.06
N ASP A 235 -47.77 -78.73 -53.10
CA ASP A 235 -48.75 -78.86 -54.19
C ASP A 235 -48.57 -80.20 -54.93
N ALA A 236 -47.32 -80.61 -55.17
CA ALA A 236 -47.02 -81.90 -55.78
C ALA A 236 -47.39 -83.08 -54.87
N ALA A 237 -47.21 -82.95 -53.54
CA ALA A 237 -47.66 -83.95 -52.57
C ALA A 237 -49.18 -84.00 -52.48
N ALA A 238 -49.87 -82.86 -52.46
CA ALA A 238 -51.33 -82.78 -52.46
C ALA A 238 -51.93 -83.46 -53.69
N ARG A 239 -51.36 -83.21 -54.89
CA ARG A 239 -51.77 -83.92 -56.11
C ARG A 239 -51.59 -85.43 -56.02
N ARG A 240 -50.52 -85.92 -55.39
CA ARG A 240 -50.33 -87.37 -55.19
C ARG A 240 -51.43 -87.97 -54.30
N VAL A 241 -51.87 -87.24 -53.28
CA VAL A 241 -52.97 -87.65 -52.39
C VAL A 241 -54.32 -87.55 -53.12
N GLU A 242 -54.54 -86.55 -53.96
CA GLU A 242 -55.75 -86.45 -54.79
C GLU A 242 -55.84 -87.57 -55.86
N ASP A 243 -54.70 -87.94 -56.45
CA ASP A 243 -54.60 -89.05 -57.42
C ASP A 243 -54.66 -90.43 -56.74
N GLU A 244 -54.54 -90.49 -55.41
CA GLU A 244 -54.73 -91.72 -54.65
C GLU A 244 -56.21 -92.10 -54.67
N ALA A 245 -56.52 -93.28 -55.23
CA ALA A 245 -57.89 -93.75 -55.33
C ALA A 245 -58.52 -93.85 -53.93
N GLN A 246 -59.74 -93.34 -53.78
CA GLN A 246 -60.47 -93.43 -52.51
C GLN A 246 -60.47 -94.89 -52.04
N PRO A 247 -59.99 -95.17 -50.82
CA PRO A 247 -59.95 -96.53 -50.32
C PRO A 247 -61.37 -97.07 -50.27
N THR A 248 -61.54 -98.29 -50.79
CA THR A 248 -62.85 -98.94 -50.77
C THR A 248 -63.24 -99.22 -49.32
N ASP A 249 -64.53 -99.22 -48.98
CA ASP A 249 -65.00 -99.46 -47.60
C ASP A 249 -64.40 -100.72 -46.97
N LEU A 250 -64.14 -101.77 -47.76
CA LEU A 250 -63.49 -103.00 -47.28
C LEU A 250 -62.02 -102.78 -46.87
N ALA A 251 -61.28 -101.95 -47.60
CA ALA A 251 -59.89 -101.62 -47.30
C ALA A 251 -59.80 -100.76 -46.02
N LEU A 252 -60.72 -99.82 -45.85
CA LEU A 252 -60.85 -99.03 -44.63
C LEU A 252 -61.17 -99.91 -43.41
N LEU A 253 -62.07 -100.88 -43.56
CA LEU A 253 -62.39 -101.83 -42.49
C LEU A 253 -61.19 -102.71 -42.11
N SER A 254 -60.38 -103.16 -43.09
CA SER A 254 -59.16 -103.93 -42.78
C SER A 254 -58.09 -103.07 -42.09
N GLU A 255 -57.94 -101.80 -42.48
CA GLU A 255 -57.03 -100.88 -41.80
C GLU A 255 -57.50 -100.58 -40.37
N LEU A 256 -58.82 -100.51 -40.14
CA LEU A 256 -59.40 -100.35 -38.82
C LEU A 256 -59.14 -101.59 -37.93
N ASP A 257 -59.32 -102.81 -38.47
CA ASP A 257 -58.99 -104.06 -37.77
C ASP A 257 -57.49 -104.16 -37.43
N ASP A 258 -56.61 -103.72 -38.34
CA ASP A 258 -55.17 -103.68 -38.11
C ASP A 258 -54.78 -102.62 -37.07
N ALA A 259 -55.44 -101.47 -37.07
CA ALA A 259 -55.27 -100.44 -36.04
C ALA A 259 -55.79 -100.92 -34.66
N GLU A 260 -56.87 -101.71 -34.62
CA GLU A 260 -57.38 -102.35 -33.41
C GLU A 260 -56.37 -103.35 -32.84
N ARG A 261 -55.75 -104.19 -33.69
CA ARG A 261 -54.70 -105.14 -33.29
C ARG A 261 -53.42 -104.49 -32.75
N VAL A 262 -53.08 -103.31 -33.25
CA VAL A 262 -51.91 -102.55 -32.81
C VAL A 262 -52.25 -101.63 -31.61
N GLY A 263 -53.52 -101.61 -31.17
CA GLY A 263 -53.97 -100.86 -30.00
C GLY A 263 -54.09 -99.35 -30.22
N MET A 264 -54.28 -98.91 -31.48
CA MET A 264 -54.42 -97.50 -31.85
C MET A 264 -55.87 -97.00 -31.81
N ILE A 265 -56.84 -97.88 -31.53
CA ILE A 265 -58.26 -97.53 -31.37
C ILE A 265 -58.65 -97.64 -29.89
N PRO A 266 -59.13 -96.55 -29.26
CA PRO A 266 -59.66 -96.62 -27.89
C PRO A 266 -61.01 -97.35 -27.87
N GLU A 267 -61.12 -98.41 -27.06
CA GLU A 267 -62.40 -99.12 -26.87
C GLU A 267 -63.45 -98.22 -26.21
N PRO A 268 -64.69 -98.15 -26.72
CA PRO A 268 -65.77 -97.46 -26.04
C PRO A 268 -66.40 -98.39 -25.01
N ASP A 269 -65.87 -98.42 -23.79
CA ASP A 269 -66.57 -99.01 -22.66
C ASP A 269 -66.87 -97.98 -21.55
N SER A 270 -68.17 -97.75 -21.40
CA SER A 270 -68.90 -97.71 -20.13
C SER A 270 -68.32 -96.83 -19.00
N THR A 271 -68.98 -95.68 -18.79
CA THR A 271 -69.15 -94.98 -17.51
C THR A 271 -68.13 -95.31 -16.40
N SER A 272 -67.09 -94.51 -16.29
CA SER A 272 -66.50 -94.18 -14.99
C SER A 272 -66.58 -92.68 -14.79
N GLU A 273 -67.62 -92.25 -14.08
CA GLU A 273 -67.59 -91.00 -13.33
C GLU A 273 -66.49 -91.14 -12.26
N THR A 274 -65.23 -90.92 -12.64
CA THR A 274 -64.22 -90.53 -11.66
C THR A 274 -64.34 -89.03 -11.48
N THR A 275 -65.25 -88.67 -10.58
CA THR A 275 -65.14 -87.44 -9.83
C THR A 275 -63.83 -87.54 -9.04
N THR A 276 -62.81 -86.80 -9.44
CA THR A 276 -61.74 -86.43 -8.50
C THR A 276 -61.54 -84.94 -8.63
N GLN A 277 -62.18 -84.28 -7.65
CA GLN A 277 -61.91 -82.91 -7.24
C GLN A 277 -60.41 -82.69 -7.01
N PRO A 278 -59.96 -81.42 -7.08
CA PRO A 278 -58.57 -81.06 -6.85
C PRO A 278 -58.15 -81.45 -5.43
N GLU A 279 -57.05 -82.18 -5.30
CA GLU A 279 -56.37 -82.31 -4.00
C GLU A 279 -55.40 -81.14 -3.77
N PRO A 280 -55.20 -80.78 -2.50
CA PRO A 280 -54.72 -79.47 -2.07
C PRO A 280 -53.19 -79.42 -2.05
N VAL A 281 -52.66 -78.23 -2.31
CA VAL A 281 -51.27 -77.90 -1.99
C VAL A 281 -51.23 -77.46 -0.53
N GLU A 282 -50.88 -78.37 0.38
CA GLU A 282 -50.35 -78.05 1.71
C GLU A 282 -48.99 -78.77 1.87
N GLU A 283 -47.91 -78.00 1.74
CA GLU A 283 -47.02 -77.61 2.83
C GLU A 283 -46.06 -78.71 3.29
N ARG A 284 -44.76 -78.47 3.07
CA ARG A 284 -43.71 -78.84 4.02
C ARG A 284 -42.54 -77.86 3.95
N GLU A 285 -42.60 -76.94 4.91
CA GLU A 285 -41.54 -76.46 5.81
C GLU A 285 -40.09 -76.37 5.32
N ALA A 286 -39.60 -75.15 5.51
CA ALA A 286 -38.25 -74.72 5.82
C ALA A 286 -37.32 -75.78 6.46
N ILE A 287 -36.12 -75.89 5.88
CA ILE A 287 -34.87 -76.25 6.57
C ILE A 287 -33.82 -75.30 5.98
N ALA A 288 -33.58 -74.16 6.64
CA ALA A 288 -32.42 -73.93 7.50
C ALA A 288 -31.09 -73.82 6.71
N ASP A 289 -30.51 -72.62 6.75
CA ASP A 289 -29.07 -72.42 6.58
C ASP A 289 -28.31 -73.43 7.44
N PRO A 290 -27.20 -73.98 6.91
CA PRO A 290 -25.94 -73.58 7.50
C PRO A 290 -24.87 -73.24 6.46
N ASP A 291 -24.37 -72.02 6.61
CA ASP A 291 -22.96 -71.62 6.58
C ASP A 291 -21.94 -72.78 6.51
N VAL A 292 -21.01 -72.73 5.54
CA VAL A 292 -19.54 -72.84 5.73
C VAL A 292 -18.81 -73.01 4.37
N LYS A 293 -18.12 -71.93 4.00
CA LYS A 293 -16.76 -71.80 3.41
C LYS A 293 -16.15 -72.97 2.60
N GLU A 294 -15.83 -72.69 1.33
CA GLU A 294 -14.44 -72.60 0.84
C GLU A 294 -14.38 -71.91 -0.54
N SER A 295 -13.44 -70.96 -0.68
CA SER A 295 -12.97 -70.37 -1.95
C SER A 295 -11.77 -71.19 -2.46
N PRO A 296 -11.15 -70.94 -3.64
CA PRO A 296 -11.40 -69.92 -4.67
C PRO A 296 -11.34 -70.46 -6.12
N GLU A 297 -11.72 -69.65 -7.12
CA GLU A 297 -10.88 -69.33 -8.29
C GLU A 297 -11.62 -68.46 -9.34
N ALA A 298 -10.99 -67.31 -9.61
CA ALA A 298 -10.88 -66.61 -10.90
C ALA A 298 -12.10 -65.92 -11.59
N GLN A 299 -12.00 -64.57 -11.59
CA GLN A 299 -12.24 -63.63 -12.72
C GLN A 299 -13.72 -63.35 -13.06
N GLU A 300 -14.25 -62.13 -13.12
CA GLU A 300 -13.72 -60.81 -13.52
C GLU A 300 -14.35 -59.67 -12.69
N GLY A 301 -13.55 -58.68 -12.32
CA GLY A 301 -13.97 -57.54 -11.52
C GLY A 301 -14.73 -56.48 -12.33
N VAL A 302 -16.03 -56.37 -12.06
CA VAL A 302 -16.78 -55.12 -12.28
C VAL A 302 -16.67 -54.29 -11.00
N THR A 303 -15.68 -53.40 -10.96
CA THR A 303 -15.63 -52.36 -9.92
C THR A 303 -16.72 -51.33 -10.24
N LEU A 304 -17.90 -51.51 -9.66
CA LEU A 304 -18.83 -50.43 -9.37
C LEU A 304 -18.13 -49.48 -8.38
N LEU A 305 -17.52 -48.42 -8.91
CA LEU A 305 -17.15 -47.26 -8.11
C LEU A 305 -18.44 -46.66 -7.53
N PRO A 306 -18.51 -46.35 -6.22
CA PRO A 306 -19.61 -45.56 -5.70
C PRO A 306 -19.58 -44.18 -6.36
N SER A 307 -20.71 -43.80 -6.96
CA SER A 307 -20.99 -42.45 -7.41
C SER A 307 -21.02 -41.51 -6.19
N THR A 308 -19.88 -40.90 -5.89
CA THR A 308 -19.81 -39.64 -5.16
C THR A 308 -19.61 -38.51 -6.17
N ASP A 309 -20.65 -38.22 -6.95
CA ASP A 309 -20.85 -36.86 -7.46
C ASP A 309 -21.46 -36.06 -6.31
N ARG A 310 -20.58 -35.59 -5.43
CA ARG A 310 -20.84 -34.44 -4.57
C ARG A 310 -20.35 -33.24 -5.37
N ASP A 311 -21.22 -32.27 -5.60
CA ASP A 311 -20.96 -31.06 -6.36
C ASP A 311 -19.56 -30.46 -6.09
N PRO A 312 -18.79 -30.07 -7.12
CA PRO A 312 -17.78 -29.04 -7.00
C PRO A 312 -18.33 -27.78 -7.68
N MET A 313 -19.40 -27.22 -7.11
CA MET A 313 -19.83 -25.86 -7.43
C MET A 313 -19.93 -24.99 -6.17
N GLU A 314 -18.94 -25.09 -5.28
CA GLU A 314 -18.64 -24.03 -4.30
C GLU A 314 -17.21 -24.17 -3.75
N ALA A 315 -16.21 -23.99 -4.61
CA ALA A 315 -14.82 -23.82 -4.20
C ALA A 315 -14.16 -22.76 -5.08
N ALA A 316 -14.78 -21.59 -5.11
CA ALA A 316 -14.11 -20.35 -5.43
C ALA A 316 -13.85 -19.62 -4.10
N ALA A 317 -12.57 -19.32 -3.85
CA ALA A 317 -12.05 -18.41 -2.84
C ALA A 317 -11.91 -18.91 -1.38
N GLU A 318 -10.95 -19.82 -1.15
CA GLU A 318 -10.19 -19.82 0.11
C GLU A 318 -8.68 -19.94 -0.19
N HIS A 319 -8.11 -18.87 -0.73
CA HIS A 319 -6.77 -18.42 -0.36
C HIS A 319 -6.94 -17.11 0.40
N PRO A 320 -6.17 -16.85 1.47
CA PRO A 320 -6.36 -15.71 2.35
C PRO A 320 -5.85 -14.45 1.66
N ALA A 321 -6.67 -13.86 0.81
CA ALA A 321 -6.52 -12.48 0.40
C ALA A 321 -7.47 -11.65 1.25
N LEU A 322 -6.87 -10.88 2.17
CA LEU A 322 -7.49 -9.73 2.81
C LEU A 322 -8.76 -10.05 3.61
N ALA A 323 -8.57 -10.78 4.71
CA ALA A 323 -9.19 -10.25 5.92
C ALA A 323 -8.77 -8.79 5.98
N SER A 324 -9.73 -7.88 5.89
CA SER A 324 -9.57 -6.52 6.37
C SER A 324 -9.08 -6.64 7.81
N ALA A 325 -7.77 -6.66 7.98
CA ALA A 325 -7.15 -6.25 9.22
C ALA A 325 -7.71 -4.86 9.47
N ASP A 326 -8.26 -4.66 10.66
CA ASP A 326 -8.51 -3.35 11.22
C ASP A 326 -7.20 -2.54 11.20
N ASP A 327 -6.84 -1.94 10.07
CA ASP A 327 -5.79 -0.92 9.97
C ASP A 327 -6.21 0.34 10.76
N SER A 328 -7.49 0.46 11.12
CA SER A 328 -7.95 1.45 12.10
C SER A 328 -7.35 1.22 13.49
N HIS A 329 -7.24 -0.04 13.93
CA HIS A 329 -6.73 -0.37 15.25
C HIS A 329 -5.20 -0.32 15.34
N ASP A 330 -4.48 -0.59 14.26
CA ASP A 330 -3.01 -0.44 14.24
C ASP A 330 -2.59 1.03 14.15
N VAL A 331 -3.31 1.85 13.36
CA VAL A 331 -3.09 3.31 13.31
C VAL A 331 -3.50 3.96 14.63
N ASP A 332 -4.61 3.57 15.25
CA ASP A 332 -4.99 4.04 16.58
C ASP A 332 -4.01 3.56 17.67
N ALA A 333 -3.45 2.35 17.57
CA ALA A 333 -2.40 1.88 18.47
C ALA A 333 -1.07 2.65 18.27
N ILE A 334 -0.73 3.02 17.03
CA ILE A 334 0.43 3.88 16.72
C ILE A 334 0.19 5.31 17.23
N PHE A 335 -1.00 5.89 17.06
CA PHE A 335 -1.33 7.22 17.59
C PHE A 335 -1.54 7.24 19.10
N ALA A 336 -1.97 6.13 19.71
CA ALA A 336 -2.00 5.94 21.16
C ALA A 336 -0.58 5.78 21.71
N ARG A 337 0.31 5.08 21.00
CA ARG A 337 1.73 4.96 21.33
C ARG A 337 2.45 6.30 21.20
N LEU A 338 2.19 7.06 20.13
CA LEU A 338 2.74 8.39 19.91
C LEU A 338 2.22 9.39 20.96
N ARG A 339 0.93 9.32 21.34
CA ARG A 339 0.37 10.08 22.48
C ARG A 339 1.00 9.66 23.81
N SER A 340 1.16 8.37 24.08
CA SER A 340 1.83 7.89 25.32
C SER A 340 3.31 8.26 25.39
N GLN A 341 3.98 8.46 24.24
CA GLN A 341 5.35 8.95 24.16
C GLN A 341 5.46 10.48 24.26
N SER A 342 4.40 11.22 23.94
CA SER A 342 4.34 12.69 24.07
C SER A 342 3.64 13.16 25.35
N ASP A 343 3.03 12.24 26.10
CA ASP A 343 2.37 12.46 27.40
C ASP A 343 3.14 11.78 28.55
N GLN A 344 4.45 11.54 28.38
CA GLN A 344 5.32 11.38 29.54
C GLN A 344 5.43 12.74 30.23
N PRO A 345 4.91 12.90 31.45
CA PRO A 345 5.11 14.13 32.21
C PRO A 345 6.62 14.30 32.42
N GLN A 346 7.13 15.46 32.03
CA GLN A 346 8.35 16.01 32.61
C GLN A 346 8.06 16.31 34.10
N GLU A 347 8.02 15.28 34.93
CA GLU A 347 8.01 15.38 36.39
C GLU A 347 9.14 14.51 36.94
N ASP A 348 10.36 15.04 36.77
CA ASP A 348 11.47 14.93 37.72
C ASP A 348 12.25 16.26 37.67
N ARG A 349 11.54 17.33 38.03
CA ARG A 349 12.14 18.52 38.66
C ARG A 349 11.31 18.86 39.86
N GLU A 350 11.48 18.00 40.87
CA GLU A 350 10.97 18.18 42.20
C GLU A 350 11.42 19.54 42.76
N THR A 351 10.44 20.13 43.44
CA THR A 351 10.40 21.36 44.20
C THR A 351 11.58 21.59 45.15
N ALA A 352 12.05 22.84 45.12
CA ALA A 352 12.56 23.74 46.17
C ALA A 352 12.65 23.24 47.65
N PRO A 353 13.43 23.95 48.47
CA PRO A 353 12.71 24.91 49.31
C PRO A 353 13.31 26.31 49.37
N ASP A 354 12.36 27.23 49.38
CA ASP A 354 12.34 28.59 49.91
C ASP A 354 13.18 28.81 51.18
N ALA A 355 14.06 29.83 51.16
CA ALA A 355 14.40 30.61 52.34
C ALA A 355 15.15 31.90 51.98
N ALA A 356 14.57 33.01 52.44
CA ALA A 356 15.22 34.21 52.95
C ALA A 356 15.64 35.32 51.96
N GLU A 357 14.72 36.30 51.87
CA GLU A 357 14.94 37.64 52.46
C GLU A 357 16.06 38.49 51.86
N ALA A 358 15.64 39.52 51.11
CA ALA A 358 16.44 40.72 50.85
C ALA A 358 16.90 41.35 52.18
N PRO A 359 18.01 42.12 52.19
CA PRO A 359 17.76 43.55 52.06
C PRO A 359 18.78 44.34 51.24
N ALA A 360 18.32 45.53 50.91
CA ALA A 360 19.00 46.67 50.33
C ALA A 360 20.33 47.09 51.01
N GLY A 361 21.18 47.74 50.21
CA GLY A 361 22.31 48.57 50.64
C GLY A 361 23.26 48.77 49.45
N LYS A 362 23.17 49.89 48.72
CA LYS A 362 24.15 51.00 48.79
C LYS A 362 25.61 50.53 48.76
N ASP A 363 26.26 50.75 47.63
CA ASP A 363 27.32 51.78 47.50
C ASP A 363 27.45 52.23 46.04
#